data_AF-A0A4P7D7J1-F1
#
_entry.id   AF-A0A4P7D7J1-F1
#
_cell.length_a   1.000
_cell.length_b   1.000
_cell.length_c   1.000
_cell.angle_alpha   90.00
_cell.angle_beta   90.00
_cell.angle_gamma   90.00
#
_symmetry.space_group_name_H-M   'P 1'
#
loop_
_entity.id
_entity.type
_entity.pdbx_description
1 polymer ?
#
loop_
_entity_poly.entity_id
_entity_poly.type
_entity_poly.pdbx_seq_one_letter_code
_entity_poly.pdbx_strand_id
1 'polypeptide(L)'
;MKADLRSIISETACLDVPVASLSDTDNLYAVGLSSLGTIRVMLAIEEALGIEIPAELITFDLFQSIESLARLLASLKQDGRTECAPFAAMQRRE
;
A
#
# COMPACT_ATOMS: atom_id res chain seq x y z
N MET A 1 -9.77 -4.84 -6.45
CA MET A 1 -9.05 -3.74 -5.77
C MET A 1 -8.86 -3.97 -4.29
N LYS A 2 -9.92 -4.04 -3.46
CA LYS A 2 -9.77 -4.34 -2.02
C LYS A 2 -9.21 -5.75 -1.75
N ALA A 3 -9.65 -6.74 -2.53
CA ALA A 3 -9.13 -8.11 -2.44
C ALA A 3 -7.62 -8.18 -2.72
N ASP A 4 -7.15 -7.47 -3.76
CA ASP A 4 -5.73 -7.41 -4.12
C ASP A 4 -4.91 -6.77 -3.00
N LEU A 5 -5.38 -5.64 -2.43
CA LEU A 5 -4.75 -5.00 -1.28
C LEU A 5 -4.63 -5.95 -0.10
N ARG A 6 -5.69 -6.72 0.20
CA ARG A 6 -5.68 -7.69 1.29
C ARG A 6 -4.64 -8.80 1.07
N SER A 7 -4.49 -9.27 -0.17
CA SER A 7 -3.45 -10.23 -0.53
C SER A 7 -2.06 -9.64 -0.30
N ILE A 8 -1.80 -8.45 -0.85
CA ILE A 8 -0.51 -7.77 -0.75
C ILE A 8 -0.13 -7.51 0.71
N ILE A 9 -1.06 -6.96 1.50
CA ILE A 9 -0.86 -6.70 2.92
C ILE A 9 -0.59 -8.01 3.67
N SER A 10 -1.32 -9.08 3.35
CA SER A 10 -1.11 -10.38 3.99
C SER A 10 0.27 -10.97 3.72
N GLU A 11 0.83 -10.71 2.54
CA GLU A 11 2.15 -11.23 2.15
C GLU A 11 3.31 -10.35 2.65
N THR A 12 3.09 -9.04 2.78
CA THR A 12 4.19 -8.07 3.02
C THR A 12 4.16 -7.37 4.38
N ALA A 13 3.00 -7.19 5.01
CA ALA A 13 2.88 -6.40 6.23
C ALA A 13 3.33 -7.13 7.51
N CYS A 14 3.45 -8.47 7.47
CA CYS A 14 3.72 -9.32 8.65
C CYS A 14 2.84 -8.94 9.86
N LEU A 15 1.52 -8.94 9.68
CA LEU A 15 0.58 -8.64 10.76
C LEU A 15 0.51 -9.79 11.77
N ASP A 16 0.17 -9.47 13.02
CA ASP A 16 -0.07 -10.46 14.08
C ASP A 16 -1.36 -11.24 13.86
N VAL A 17 -2.27 -10.71 13.04
CA VAL A 17 -3.57 -11.29 12.72
C VAL A 17 -3.77 -11.49 11.23
N PRO A 18 -4.53 -12.51 10.81
CA PRO A 18 -4.84 -12.72 9.40
C PRO A 18 -5.63 -11.54 8.85
N VAL A 19 -5.18 -11.00 7.71
CA VAL A 19 -5.86 -9.89 7.02
C VAL A 19 -7.32 -10.23 6.74
N ALA A 20 -7.63 -11.50 6.45
CA ALA A 20 -8.99 -12.00 6.23
C ALA A 20 -9.96 -11.67 7.38
N SER A 21 -9.48 -11.58 8.63
CA SER A 21 -10.28 -11.24 9.81
C SER A 21 -10.40 -9.75 10.08
N LEU A 22 -9.65 -8.90 9.35
CA LEU A 22 -9.71 -7.46 9.49
C LEU A 22 -10.85 -6.86 8.66
N SER A 23 -11.56 -5.91 9.23
CA SER A 23 -12.46 -5.00 8.53
C SER A 23 -11.68 -4.03 7.64
N ASP A 24 -12.35 -3.45 6.65
CA ASP A 24 -11.75 -2.45 5.77
C ASP A 24 -11.34 -1.17 6.54
N THR A 25 -12.00 -0.89 7.66
CA THR A 25 -11.81 0.29 8.51
C THR A 25 -10.91 0.02 9.72
N ASP A 26 -10.43 -1.21 9.90
CA ASP A 26 -9.61 -1.56 11.07
C ASP A 26 -8.23 -0.92 11.01
N ASN A 27 -7.73 -0.56 12.20
CA ASN A 27 -6.43 0.08 12.33
C ASN A 27 -5.30 -0.93 12.12
N LEU A 28 -4.60 -0.86 10.99
CA LEU A 28 -3.51 -1.77 10.65
C LEU A 28 -2.33 -1.68 11.64
N TYR A 29 -2.05 -0.50 12.20
CA TYR A 29 -1.00 -0.34 13.23
C TYR A 29 -1.38 -1.01 14.54
N ALA A 30 -2.67 -1.07 14.87
CA ALA A 30 -3.15 -1.74 16.08
C ALA A 30 -3.02 -3.27 15.99
N VAL A 31 -2.84 -3.81 14.79
CA VAL A 31 -2.78 -5.24 14.51
C VAL A 31 -1.40 -5.70 14.01
N GLY A 32 -0.37 -4.89 14.25
CA GLY A 32 1.03 -5.26 14.05
C GLY A 32 1.72 -4.60 12.85
N LEU A 33 1.06 -3.71 12.11
CA LEU A 33 1.75 -2.97 11.04
C LEU A 33 2.84 -2.07 11.63
N SER A 34 4.09 -2.34 11.25
CA SER A 34 5.26 -1.55 11.64
C SER A 34 5.64 -0.54 10.55
N SER A 35 6.44 0.47 10.89
CA SER A 35 6.93 1.46 9.92
C SER A 35 7.65 0.82 8.72
N LEU A 36 8.39 -0.27 8.92
CA LEU A 36 9.02 -1.01 7.83
C LEU A 36 8.00 -1.81 7.01
N GLY A 37 6.98 -2.38 7.68
CA GLY A 37 5.85 -3.03 7.03
C GLY A 37 5.10 -2.08 6.11
N THR A 38 4.88 -0.84 6.54
CA THR A 38 4.27 0.24 5.73
C THR A 38 5.03 0.46 4.42
N ILE A 39 6.36 0.59 4.47
CA ILE A 39 7.19 0.78 3.27
C ILE A 39 7.11 -0.45 2.34
N ARG A 40 7.14 -1.66 2.89
CA ARG A 40 7.03 -2.90 2.11
C ARG A 40 5.67 -3.03 1.42
N VAL A 41 4.60 -2.72 2.13
CA VAL A 41 3.23 -2.73 1.60
C VAL A 41 3.10 -1.71 0.48
N MET A 42 3.60 -0.50 0.68
CA MET A 42 3.61 0.55 -0.35
C MET A 42 4.28 0.09 -1.64
N LEU A 43 5.52 -0.41 -1.54
CA LEU A 43 6.28 -0.89 -2.70
C LEU A 43 5.55 -2.01 -3.44
N ALA A 44 4.97 -2.96 -2.70
CA ALA A 44 4.24 -4.08 -3.29
C ALA A 44 2.91 -3.64 -3.92
N ILE A 45 2.25 -2.61 -3.38
CA ILE A 45 1.07 -2.01 -3.99
C ILE A 45 1.42 -1.34 -5.32
N GLU A 46 2.50 -0.54 -5.34
CA GLU A 46 2.99 0.13 -6.54
C GLU A 46 3.35 -0.88 -7.64
N GLU A 47 4.07 -1.95 -7.29
CA GLU A 47 4.45 -3.02 -8.20
C GLU A 47 3.24 -3.79 -8.72
N ALA A 48 2.31 -4.20 -7.84
CA ALA A 48 1.16 -5.01 -8.22
C ALA A 48 0.11 -4.24 -9.04
N LEU A 49 -0.07 -2.94 -8.76
CA LEU A 49 -1.05 -2.11 -9.44
C LEU A 49 -0.46 -1.32 -10.61
N GLY A 50 0.87 -1.26 -10.73
CA GLY A 50 1.57 -0.47 -11.74
C GLY A 50 1.32 1.02 -11.59
N ILE A 51 1.25 1.52 -10.36
CA ILE A 51 1.03 2.94 -10.05
C ILE A 51 2.15 3.46 -9.17
N GLU A 52 2.33 4.77 -9.12
CA GLU A 52 3.28 5.45 -8.25
C GLU A 52 2.50 6.31 -7.26
N ILE A 53 2.77 6.16 -5.96
CA ILE A 53 2.11 6.94 -4.91
C ILE A 53 3.03 8.12 -4.56
N PRO A 54 2.61 9.37 -4.79
CA PRO A 54 3.40 10.55 -4.43
C PRO A 54 3.72 10.56 -2.94
N ALA A 55 4.96 10.90 -2.57
CA ALA A 55 5.41 10.94 -1.18
C ALA A 55 4.58 11.88 -0.31
N GLU A 56 4.03 12.95 -0.88
CA GLU A 56 3.15 13.89 -0.21
C GLU A 56 1.81 13.27 0.22
N LEU A 57 1.39 12.17 -0.43
CA LEU A 57 0.18 11.43 -0.10
C LEU A 57 0.45 10.26 0.87
N ILE A 58 1.71 9.85 1.04
CA ILE A 58 2.14 8.77 1.94
C ILE A 58 2.15 9.31 3.38
N THR A 59 0.99 9.21 4.03
CA THR A 59 0.80 9.63 5.42
C THR A 59 0.52 8.43 6.31
N PHE A 60 0.72 8.58 7.63
CA PHE A 60 0.36 7.51 8.58
C PHE A 60 -1.12 7.12 8.47
N ASP A 61 -2.00 8.11 8.29
CA ASP A 61 -3.45 7.95 8.16
C ASP A 61 -3.83 7.09 6.95
N LEU A 62 -3.06 7.19 5.86
CA LEU A 62 -3.27 6.39 4.66
C LEU A 62 -3.22 4.89 4.96
N PHE A 63 -2.22 4.47 5.75
CA PHE A 63 -2.03 3.06 6.13
C PHE A 63 -2.76 2.69 7.41
N GLN A 64 -3.57 3.59 7.97
CA GLN A 64 -4.38 3.26 9.12
C GLN A 64 -5.44 2.23 8.74
N SER A 65 -6.00 2.28 7.53
CA SER A 65 -7.05 1.34 7.12
C SER A 65 -6.94 0.93 5.65
N ILE A 66 -7.50 -0.23 5.32
CA ILE A 66 -7.53 -0.75 3.95
C ILE A 66 -8.44 0.13 3.07
N GLU A 67 -9.49 0.70 3.65
CA GLU A 67 -10.38 1.64 2.97
C GLU A 67 -9.65 2.92 2.54
N SER A 68 -8.85 3.52 3.43
CA SER A 68 -8.06 4.72 3.12
C SER A 68 -7.12 4.48 1.93
N LEU A 69 -6.38 3.37 1.95
CA LEU A 69 -5.54 2.94 0.83
C LEU A 69 -6.38 2.75 -0.44
N ALA A 70 -7.44 1.94 -0.39
CA ALA A 70 -8.27 1.65 -1.56
C ALA A 70 -8.85 2.93 -2.18
N ARG A 71 -9.24 3.90 -1.37
CA ARG A 71 -9.80 5.17 -1.83
C ARG A 71 -8.74 6.03 -2.53
N LEU A 72 -7.54 6.15 -1.96
CA LEU A 72 -6.45 6.89 -2.59
C LEU A 72 -6.08 6.25 -3.93
N LEU A 73 -5.88 4.93 -3.95
CA LEU A 73 -5.49 4.20 -5.15
C LEU A 73 -6.57 4.26 -6.24
N ALA A 74 -7.86 4.30 -5.85
CA ALA A 74 -8.96 4.52 -6.79
C ALA A 74 -8.84 5.90 -7.45
N SER A 75 -8.58 6.92 -6.63
CA SER A 75 -8.40 8.29 -7.10
C SER A 75 -7.20 8.40 -8.04
N LEU A 76 -6.06 7.80 -7.71
CA LEU A 76 -4.86 7.82 -8.55
C LEU A 76 -5.07 7.10 -9.89
N LYS A 77 -5.75 5.94 -9.88
CA LYS A 77 -6.13 5.24 -11.11
C LYS A 77 -7.10 6.03 -11.98
N GLN A 78 -7.94 6.86 -11.38
CA GLN A 78 -8.88 7.72 -12.12
C GLN A 78 -8.23 8.99 -12.65
N ASP A 79 -7.28 9.58 -11.92
CA ASP A 79 -6.66 10.86 -12.31
C ASP A 79 -5.75 10.71 -13.52
N GLY A 80 -5.21 9.52 -13.81
CA GLY A 80 -4.45 9.21 -15.04
C GLY A 80 -3.20 10.09 -15.28
N ARG A 81 -2.91 11.04 -14.39
CA ARG A 81 -1.74 11.90 -14.38
C ARG A 81 -0.63 11.18 -13.65
N THR A 82 -0.11 10.16 -14.30
CA THR A 82 1.21 9.62 -14.01
C THR A 82 2.23 10.70 -14.40
N GLU A 83 2.49 11.65 -13.51
CA GLU A 83 3.67 12.50 -13.62
C GLU A 83 4.89 11.63 -13.32
N CYS A 84 5.41 11.07 -14.40
CA CYS A 84 6.64 10.31 -14.53
C CYS A 84 7.82 11.07 -13.90
N ALA A 85 8.36 10.57 -12.79
CA ALA A 85 9.74 10.81 -12.39
C ALA A 85 10.53 9.48 -12.50
N PRO A 86 11.69 9.46 -13.17
CA PRO A 86 12.38 8.21 -13.47
C PRO A 86 13.15 7.72 -12.23
N PHE A 87 12.53 6.89 -11.38
CA PHE A 87 13.26 6.10 -10.37
C PHE A 87 13.57 4.67 -10.83
N ALA A 88 13.29 4.35 -12.10
CA ALA A 88 13.56 3.04 -12.73
C ALA A 88 15.07 2.80 -13.02
N ALA A 89 15.94 3.05 -12.04
CA ALA A 89 17.37 2.75 -12.13
C ALA A 89 18.01 2.31 -10.80
N MET A 90 17.29 1.58 -9.93
CA MET A 90 17.90 0.79 -8.85
C MET A 90 16.83 -0.19 -8.35
N GLN A 91 16.72 -1.42 -8.86
CA GLN A 91 17.33 -2.57 -8.20
C GLN A 91 17.33 -3.75 -9.18
N ARG A 92 18.47 -3.98 -9.82
CA ARG A 92 18.83 -5.29 -10.35
C ARG A 92 20.17 -5.66 -9.74
N ARG A 93 20.16 -6.80 -9.04
CA ARG A 93 21.31 -7.63 -8.61
C ARG A 93 22.00 -7.03 -7.37
N GLU A 94 22.27 -7.85 -6.36
CA GLU A 94 23.13 -9.04 -6.39
C GLU A 94 22.85 -10.02 -5.25
#